data_AF-A0A8T1VRF0-F1
#
_entry.id   AF-A0A8T1VRF0-F1
#
_cell.length_a   1.000
_cell.length_b   1.000
_cell.length_c   1.000
_cell.angle_alpha   90.00
_cell.angle_beta   90.00
_cell.angle_gamma   90.00
#
_symmetry.space_group_name_H-M   'P 1'
#
loop_
_entity.id
_entity.type
_entity.pdbx_description
1 polymer ?
#
loop_
_entity_poly.entity_id
_entity_poly.type
_entity_poly.pdbx_seq_one_letter_code
_entity_poly.pdbx_strand_id
1 'polypeptide(L)'
;MTTNNLGLLISVLALSSTSVLGHGGMVKPESREIRTMGLDIESSFGWPIAMRPGGDCLNNKPDSNLQSIPYGESKIEMRANDGANHIGPCTMYLVNPDDVSDKLQVGQLDDCMRSLHPGPGSKGDPPIPAEMSIDVPKSGLPCKPEHCVLEFYWEATHLEPHELFNNCADVTLGGRASEGESGSTATTRAPTNIPSATTHAPTPATTAPPMVTEVPTATTTAPSANATYVSTGSDDSMKEAMDQWCNQNCNNNPPYCPETSCIIA
;
A
#
# COMPACT_ATOMS: atom_id res chain seq x y z
N MET A 1 -53.32 42.84 10.19
CA MET A 1 -51.98 42.78 9.59
C MET A 1 -51.19 41.74 10.35
N THR A 2 -51.17 40.51 9.84
CA THR A 2 -50.50 39.36 10.44
C THR A 2 -49.51 38.85 9.40
N THR A 3 -48.23 39.15 9.61
CA THR A 3 -47.14 38.74 8.73
C THR A 3 -46.72 37.32 9.08
N ASN A 4 -47.01 36.39 8.18
CA ASN A 4 -46.49 35.02 8.21
C ASN A 4 -45.01 35.02 7.82
N ASN A 5 -44.13 34.76 8.79
CA ASN A 5 -42.72 34.46 8.54
C ASN A 5 -42.59 32.98 8.15
N LEU A 6 -42.45 32.75 6.84
CA LEU A 6 -42.16 31.44 6.29
C LEU A 6 -40.64 31.18 6.43
N GLY A 7 -40.26 30.45 7.48
CA GLY A 7 -38.88 30.05 7.72
C GLY A 7 -38.44 29.00 6.71
N LEU A 8 -37.54 29.38 5.80
CA LEU A 8 -36.90 28.49 4.84
C LEU A 8 -35.80 27.70 5.56
N LEU A 9 -36.09 26.45 5.92
CA LEU A 9 -35.09 25.48 6.38
C LEU A 9 -34.27 24.99 5.18
N ILE A 10 -33.07 25.57 5.00
CA ILE A 10 -32.08 25.06 4.06
C ILE A 10 -31.38 23.87 4.73
N SER A 11 -31.80 22.65 4.38
CA SER A 11 -31.06 21.43 4.72
C SER A 11 -29.78 21.37 3.89
N VAL A 12 -28.66 21.75 4.49
CA VAL A 12 -27.32 21.49 3.94
C VAL A 12 -27.07 19.99 4.07
N LEU A 13 -27.31 19.25 2.99
CA LEU A 13 -26.81 17.89 2.83
C LEU A 13 -25.29 17.98 2.70
N ALA A 14 -24.58 17.77 3.80
CA ALA A 14 -23.14 17.58 3.78
C ALA A 14 -22.85 16.27 3.03
N LEU A 15 -22.49 16.38 1.76
CA LEU A 15 -21.87 15.30 1.01
C LEU A 15 -20.52 15.03 1.67
N SER A 16 -20.49 14.05 2.56
CA SER A 16 -19.24 13.50 3.08
C SER A 16 -18.57 12.79 1.92
N SER A 17 -17.58 13.43 1.30
CA SER A 17 -16.69 12.77 0.35
C SER A 17 -16.02 11.61 1.09
N THR A 18 -16.38 10.38 0.76
CA THR A 18 -15.70 9.19 1.27
C THR A 18 -14.33 9.13 0.61
N SER A 19 -13.34 9.71 1.27
CA SER A 19 -11.94 9.58 0.88
C SER A 19 -11.62 8.09 0.75
N VAL A 20 -11.10 7.67 -0.40
CA VAL A 20 -10.54 6.32 -0.55
C VAL A 20 -9.29 6.28 0.30
N LEU A 21 -9.42 5.82 1.55
CA LEU A 21 -8.28 5.62 2.43
C LEU A 21 -7.36 4.56 1.83
N GLY A 22 -6.05 4.80 1.90
CA GLY A 22 -5.06 3.82 1.51
C GLY A 22 -4.96 2.67 2.49
N HIS A 23 -4.68 1.49 1.96
CA HIS A 23 -4.71 0.23 2.71
C HIS A 23 -3.53 0.11 3.65
N GLY A 24 -2.31 0.54 3.26
CA GLY A 24 -1.15 0.48 4.14
C GLY A 24 0.20 0.51 3.44
N GLY A 25 1.27 0.43 4.23
CA GLY A 25 2.63 0.41 3.72
C GLY A 25 3.71 0.42 4.79
N MET A 26 4.96 0.63 4.37
CA MET A 26 6.14 0.72 5.24
C MET A 26 6.20 2.07 5.99
N VAL A 27 6.25 2.02 7.32
CA VAL A 27 6.29 3.21 8.19
C VAL A 27 7.68 3.47 8.76
N LYS A 28 8.44 2.41 9.08
CA LYS A 28 9.85 2.54 9.48
C LYS A 28 10.73 1.51 8.77
N PRO A 29 11.78 1.95 8.04
CA PRO A 29 12.12 3.34 7.75
C PRO A 29 10.99 4.08 7.02
N GLU A 30 10.86 5.38 7.27
CA GLU A 30 9.79 6.20 6.71
C GLU A 30 9.96 6.32 5.19
N SER A 31 8.88 6.08 4.45
CA SER A 31 8.91 6.06 2.99
C SER A 31 9.22 7.42 2.37
N ARG A 32 9.95 7.45 1.27
CA ARG A 32 10.27 8.68 0.53
C ARG A 32 9.01 9.37 0.03
N GLU A 33 7.95 8.65 -0.28
CA GLU A 33 6.69 9.22 -0.75
C GLU A 33 6.06 10.12 0.31
N ILE A 34 6.18 9.76 1.59
CA ILE A 34 5.78 10.64 2.70
C ILE A 34 6.72 11.85 2.76
N ARG A 35 8.03 11.60 2.73
CA ARG A 35 9.05 12.61 3.04
C ARG A 35 9.34 13.61 1.92
N THR A 36 9.22 13.20 0.67
CA THR A 36 9.61 13.98 -0.52
C THR A 36 8.41 14.38 -1.38
N MET A 37 7.32 13.63 -1.33
CA MET A 37 6.09 13.93 -2.07
C MET A 37 4.96 14.43 -1.18
N GLY A 38 5.12 14.38 0.14
CA GLY A 38 4.10 14.82 1.08
C GLY A 38 2.86 13.94 1.07
N LEU A 39 2.97 12.66 0.68
CA LEU A 39 1.87 11.73 0.85
C LEU A 39 1.56 11.59 2.34
N ASP A 40 0.27 11.60 2.65
CA ASP A 40 -0.19 11.49 4.02
C ASP A 40 -0.28 10.01 4.39
N ILE A 41 0.40 9.66 5.49
CA ILE A 41 0.39 8.31 6.04
C ILE A 41 -1.02 7.85 6.38
N GLU A 42 -1.94 8.75 6.72
CA GLU A 42 -3.32 8.42 7.07
C GLU A 42 -4.24 8.30 5.85
N SER A 43 -3.78 8.64 4.63
CA SER A 43 -4.65 8.65 3.45
C SER A 43 -3.96 8.13 2.18
N SER A 44 -3.20 8.97 1.47
CA SER A 44 -2.70 8.68 0.11
C SER A 44 -1.51 7.72 0.05
N PHE A 45 -0.82 7.52 1.17
CA PHE A 45 0.36 6.65 1.25
C PHE A 45 0.07 5.18 0.90
N GLY A 46 -1.09 4.67 1.33
CA GLY A 46 -1.45 3.26 1.20
C GLY A 46 -2.15 2.89 -0.11
N TRP A 47 -2.09 3.74 -1.13
CA TRP A 47 -2.76 3.47 -2.40
C TRP A 47 -1.99 2.44 -3.23
N PRO A 48 -2.67 1.56 -4.00
CA PRO A 48 -2.03 0.71 -4.99
C PRO A 48 -1.19 1.54 -5.97
N ILE A 49 -0.11 0.96 -6.50
CA ILE A 49 0.81 1.59 -7.47
C ILE A 49 0.04 2.26 -8.61
N ALA A 50 -0.96 1.58 -9.15
CA ALA A 50 -1.78 2.13 -10.22
C ALA A 50 -2.41 3.47 -9.80
N MET A 51 -3.06 3.54 -8.64
CA MET A 51 -3.83 4.71 -8.23
C MET A 51 -2.98 5.83 -7.60
N ARG A 52 -1.75 5.52 -7.18
CA ARG A 52 -0.91 6.42 -6.39
C ARG A 52 -0.29 7.54 -7.22
N PRO A 53 -0.26 8.80 -6.73
CA PRO A 53 0.61 9.83 -7.31
C PRO A 53 2.06 9.36 -7.40
N GLY A 54 2.68 9.55 -8.56
CA GLY A 54 4.05 9.09 -8.85
C GLY A 54 4.16 7.61 -9.23
N GLY A 55 3.11 6.80 -8.99
CA GLY A 55 3.10 5.39 -9.32
C GLY A 55 4.11 4.58 -8.52
N ASP A 56 5.00 3.87 -9.22
CA ASP A 56 6.05 3.04 -8.64
C ASP A 56 7.05 3.88 -7.84
N CYS A 57 7.25 3.52 -6.56
CA CYS A 57 8.13 4.22 -5.64
C CYS A 57 9.58 4.41 -6.12
N LEU A 58 10.08 3.53 -6.99
CA LEU A 58 11.43 3.61 -7.53
C LEU A 58 11.62 4.77 -8.52
N ASN A 59 10.52 5.27 -9.10
CA ASN A 59 10.54 6.43 -10.00
C ASN A 59 10.38 7.77 -9.26
N ASN A 60 10.11 7.72 -7.95
CA ASN A 60 9.87 8.92 -7.16
C ASN A 60 11.17 9.61 -6.74
N LYS A 61 11.06 10.91 -6.47
CA LYS A 61 12.19 11.76 -6.06
C LYS A 61 12.92 11.14 -4.86
N PRO A 62 14.23 10.82 -4.98
CA PRO A 62 15.02 10.30 -3.87
C PRO A 62 15.04 11.23 -2.67
N ASP A 63 15.04 10.66 -1.47
CA ASP A 63 15.21 11.37 -0.22
C ASP A 63 16.69 11.56 0.10
N SER A 64 17.10 12.81 0.34
CA SER A 64 18.48 13.14 0.72
C SER A 64 18.78 12.88 2.21
N ASN A 65 17.76 12.73 3.05
CA ASN A 65 17.93 12.48 4.48
C ASN A 65 17.78 10.98 4.77
N LEU A 66 18.84 10.24 4.41
CA LEU A 66 18.92 8.79 4.45
C LEU A 66 18.75 8.22 5.86
N GLN A 67 17.98 7.13 5.99
CA GLN A 67 17.77 6.43 7.26
C GLN A 67 18.74 5.25 7.39
N SER A 68 19.26 4.97 8.58
CA SER A 68 20.21 3.87 8.75
C SER A 68 19.54 2.53 9.00
N ILE A 69 19.99 1.49 8.28
CA ILE A 69 19.65 0.09 8.53
C ILE A 69 20.93 -0.68 8.91
N PRO A 70 20.92 -1.44 10.01
CA PRO A 70 22.09 -2.24 10.39
C PRO A 70 22.27 -3.44 9.45
N TYR A 71 23.50 -3.96 9.39
CA TYR A 71 23.73 -5.31 8.86
C TYR A 71 23.15 -6.38 9.79
N GLY A 72 22.75 -7.51 9.23
CA GLY A 72 22.11 -8.62 9.93
C GLY A 72 20.60 -8.44 10.07
N GLU A 73 20.02 -9.15 11.04
CA GLU A 73 18.59 -9.09 11.32
C GLU A 73 18.15 -7.72 11.83
N SER A 74 17.07 -7.19 11.26
CA SER A 74 16.37 -6.00 11.74
C SER A 74 14.86 -6.10 11.50
N LYS A 75 14.11 -5.24 12.16
CA LYS A 75 12.65 -5.16 12.03
C LYS A 75 12.26 -3.92 11.26
N ILE A 76 11.32 -4.10 10.34
CA ILE A 76 10.68 -3.05 9.57
C ILE A 76 9.25 -2.92 10.10
N GLU A 77 8.86 -1.69 10.43
CA GLU A 77 7.49 -1.39 10.85
C GLU A 77 6.65 -1.05 9.63
N MET A 78 5.48 -1.64 9.56
CA MET A 78 4.46 -1.44 8.54
C MET A 78 3.12 -1.16 9.22
N ARG A 79 2.15 -0.69 8.45
CA ARG A 79 0.83 -0.39 8.98
C ARG A 79 -0.21 -0.51 7.88
N ALA A 80 -1.38 -1.06 8.21
CA ALA A 80 -2.59 -0.91 7.42
C ALA A 80 -3.45 0.23 7.97
N ASN A 81 -3.67 1.30 7.20
CA ASN A 81 -4.15 2.57 7.75
C ASN A 81 -5.64 2.60 8.02
N ASP A 82 -6.43 2.03 7.12
CA ASP A 82 -7.89 1.95 7.25
C ASP A 82 -8.37 0.65 7.86
N GLY A 83 -7.46 -0.13 8.45
CA GLY A 83 -7.73 -1.44 9.02
C GLY A 83 -8.05 -2.53 8.00
N ALA A 84 -8.19 -2.21 6.70
CA ALA A 84 -8.34 -3.22 5.67
C ALA A 84 -6.96 -3.78 5.29
N ASN A 85 -6.64 -4.96 5.80
CA ASN A 85 -5.46 -5.69 5.37
C ASN A 85 -5.80 -6.62 4.21
N HIS A 86 -5.32 -6.27 3.02
CA HIS A 86 -5.34 -7.24 1.93
C HIS A 86 -4.57 -8.51 2.32
N ILE A 87 -4.99 -9.62 1.73
CA ILE A 87 -4.30 -10.90 1.88
C ILE A 87 -3.34 -11.05 0.69
N GLY A 88 -2.08 -11.35 1.01
CA GLY A 88 -1.09 -11.77 0.02
C GLY A 88 0.36 -11.49 0.44
N PRO A 89 1.31 -12.02 -0.34
CA PRO A 89 2.72 -12.01 0.01
C PRO A 89 3.34 -10.62 -0.15
N CYS A 90 4.35 -10.34 0.65
CA CYS A 90 5.23 -9.20 0.43
C CYS A 90 6.69 -9.61 0.52
N THR A 91 7.51 -8.82 -0.14
CA THR A 91 8.95 -9.00 -0.24
C THR A 91 9.64 -7.67 0.02
N MET A 92 10.79 -7.74 0.68
CA MET A 92 11.66 -6.60 0.91
C MET A 92 12.92 -6.74 0.08
N TYR A 93 13.26 -5.70 -0.67
CA TYR A 93 14.46 -5.65 -1.49
C TYR A 93 15.37 -4.50 -1.07
N LEU A 94 16.68 -4.73 -1.12
CA LEU A 94 17.65 -3.67 -1.32
C LEU A 94 17.81 -3.47 -2.83
N VAL A 95 17.76 -2.21 -3.27
CA VAL A 95 17.80 -1.84 -4.69
C VAL A 95 18.91 -0.83 -4.91
N ASN A 96 19.64 -0.99 -6.02
CA ASN A 96 20.58 0.00 -6.50
C ASN A 96 19.84 1.22 -7.07
N PRO A 97 20.00 2.43 -6.50
CA PRO A 97 19.34 3.62 -7.02
C PRO A 97 19.80 4.00 -8.44
N ASP A 98 20.99 3.56 -8.86
CA ASP A 98 21.54 3.83 -10.21
C ASP A 98 21.09 2.78 -11.25
N ASP A 99 20.67 1.59 -10.80
CA ASP A 99 20.16 0.49 -11.65
C ASP A 99 19.07 -0.28 -10.89
N VAL A 100 17.83 0.15 -11.07
CA VAL A 100 16.68 -0.42 -10.35
C VAL A 100 16.41 -1.89 -10.68
N SER A 101 17.08 -2.48 -11.68
CA SER A 101 16.99 -3.92 -11.96
C SER A 101 17.92 -4.76 -11.07
N ASP A 102 18.96 -4.14 -10.50
CA ASP A 102 19.87 -4.78 -9.56
C ASP A 102 19.27 -4.72 -8.14
N LYS A 103 18.63 -5.83 -7.76
CA LYS A 103 17.90 -5.99 -6.50
C LYS A 103 18.36 -7.22 -5.74
N LEU A 104 18.36 -7.12 -4.41
CA LEU A 104 18.62 -8.22 -3.49
C LEU A 104 17.45 -8.35 -2.52
N GLN A 105 16.79 -9.50 -2.54
CA GLN A 105 15.76 -9.83 -1.54
C GLN A 105 16.41 -9.99 -0.16
N VAL A 106 15.89 -9.26 0.82
CA VAL A 106 16.36 -9.27 2.22
C VAL A 106 15.29 -9.71 3.22
N GLY A 107 14.06 -9.97 2.77
CA GLY A 107 13.02 -10.57 3.59
C GLY A 107 11.77 -10.92 2.77
N GLN A 108 10.95 -11.82 3.30
CA GLN A 108 9.64 -12.17 2.72
C GLN A 108 8.66 -12.65 3.80
N LEU A 109 7.37 -12.43 3.59
CA LEU A 109 6.28 -13.03 4.35
C LEU A 109 5.16 -13.44 3.39
N ASP A 110 4.46 -14.52 3.71
CA ASP A 110 3.32 -15.01 2.91
C ASP A 110 2.06 -14.13 3.06
N ASP A 111 1.92 -13.41 4.18
CA ASP A 111 0.81 -12.50 4.49
C ASP A 111 1.27 -11.37 5.41
N CYS A 112 1.58 -10.21 4.85
CA CYS A 112 2.38 -9.19 5.53
C CYS A 112 1.62 -8.33 6.51
N MET A 113 0.43 -7.88 6.12
CA MET A 113 -0.37 -6.97 6.94
C MET A 113 -1.12 -7.69 8.08
N ARG A 114 -0.82 -8.98 8.31
CA ARG A 114 -1.38 -9.82 9.39
C ARG A 114 -0.33 -10.35 10.36
N SER A 115 0.92 -9.90 10.27
CA SER A 115 2.00 -10.44 11.11
C SER A 115 1.79 -10.20 12.62
N LEU A 116 1.12 -9.09 13.00
CA LEU A 116 0.87 -8.74 14.40
C LEU A 116 -0.61 -8.70 14.79
N HIS A 117 -1.53 -8.98 13.86
CA HIS A 117 -2.97 -8.87 14.11
C HIS A 117 -3.71 -10.18 13.79
N PRO A 118 -4.43 -10.76 14.77
CA PRO A 118 -5.18 -11.98 14.54
C PRO A 118 -6.46 -11.69 13.75
N GLY A 119 -6.56 -12.28 12.56
CA GLY A 119 -7.78 -12.20 11.75
C GLY A 119 -7.73 -11.15 10.63
N PRO A 120 -8.71 -11.18 9.71
CA PRO A 120 -8.88 -10.11 8.74
C PRO A 120 -9.34 -8.84 9.47
N GLY A 121 -8.83 -7.70 9.05
CA GLY A 121 -9.36 -6.40 9.44
C GLY A 121 -10.43 -5.92 8.45
N SER A 122 -11.17 -4.89 8.82
CA SER A 122 -12.22 -4.29 8.01
C SER A 122 -11.91 -2.84 7.70
N LYS A 123 -12.35 -2.38 6.53
CA LYS A 123 -12.24 -0.96 6.18
C LYS A 123 -12.97 -0.09 7.21
N GLY A 124 -12.27 0.93 7.70
CA GLY A 124 -12.74 1.83 8.76
C GLY A 124 -12.42 1.36 10.18
N ASP A 125 -11.82 0.17 10.34
CA ASP A 125 -11.26 -0.24 11.62
C ASP A 125 -10.05 0.63 11.97
N PRO A 126 -9.66 0.70 13.26
CA PRO A 126 -8.43 1.34 13.65
C PRO A 126 -7.24 0.76 12.88
N PRO A 127 -6.20 1.58 12.65
CA PRO A 127 -5.04 1.14 11.91
C PRO A 127 -4.38 -0.09 12.54
N ILE A 128 -3.99 -1.04 11.70
CA ILE A 128 -3.39 -2.31 12.11
C ILE A 128 -1.87 -2.21 11.97
N PRO A 129 -1.09 -2.29 13.07
CA PRO A 129 0.36 -2.37 12.96
C PRO A 129 0.77 -3.73 12.39
N ALA A 130 1.86 -3.74 11.62
CA ALA A 130 2.51 -4.95 11.14
C ALA A 130 4.03 -4.80 11.25
N GLU A 131 4.72 -5.91 11.41
CA GLU A 131 6.18 -5.96 11.42
C GLU A 131 6.68 -7.03 10.46
N MET A 132 7.86 -6.79 9.89
CA MET A 132 8.58 -7.76 9.08
C MET A 132 10.04 -7.79 9.47
N SER A 133 10.60 -8.99 9.59
CA SER A 133 12.04 -9.14 9.80
C SER A 133 12.75 -9.19 8.45
N ILE A 134 13.87 -8.49 8.35
CA ILE A 134 14.79 -8.54 7.20
C ILE A 134 16.18 -8.93 7.69
N ASP A 135 17.00 -9.52 6.82
CA ASP A 135 18.40 -9.82 7.07
C ASP A 135 19.28 -9.18 6.00
N VAL A 136 20.07 -8.16 6.38
CA VAL A 136 20.91 -7.40 5.45
C VAL A 136 22.34 -7.94 5.47
N PRO A 137 22.85 -8.54 4.36
CA PRO A 137 24.18 -9.11 4.36
C PRO A 137 25.27 -8.02 4.33
N LYS A 138 26.47 -8.37 4.83
CA LYS A 138 27.64 -7.48 4.80
C LYS A 138 28.35 -7.40 3.44
N SER A 139 27.97 -8.26 2.49
CA SER A 139 28.63 -8.42 1.20
C SER A 139 27.63 -8.90 0.14
N GLY A 140 27.93 -8.66 -1.14
CA GLY A 140 27.02 -9.01 -2.25
C GLY A 140 25.82 -8.06 -2.35
N LEU A 141 25.96 -6.84 -1.85
CA LEU A 141 24.94 -5.80 -1.93
C LEU A 141 24.82 -5.29 -3.38
N PRO A 142 23.60 -5.00 -3.87
CA PRO A 142 23.40 -4.41 -5.19
C PRO A 142 23.79 -2.93 -5.24
N CYS A 143 23.87 -2.29 -4.07
CA CYS A 143 24.02 -0.86 -3.89
C CYS A 143 25.21 -0.55 -2.99
N LYS A 144 25.61 0.72 -2.97
CA LYS A 144 26.69 1.21 -2.11
C LYS A 144 26.14 1.37 -0.68
N PRO A 145 26.89 0.98 0.38
CA PRO A 145 26.44 1.18 1.75
C PRO A 145 26.07 2.63 2.10
N GLU A 146 26.65 3.61 1.41
CA GLU A 146 26.35 5.03 1.58
C GLU A 146 24.99 5.44 1.02
N HIS A 147 24.40 4.68 0.09
CA HIS A 147 23.07 4.93 -0.44
C HIS A 147 22.49 3.68 -1.12
N CYS A 148 21.44 3.14 -0.51
CA CYS A 148 20.58 2.10 -1.06
C CYS A 148 19.12 2.54 -1.01
N VAL A 149 18.26 1.81 -1.71
CA VAL A 149 16.81 1.91 -1.55
C VAL A 149 16.29 0.62 -0.92
N LEU A 150 15.58 0.73 0.20
CA LEU A 150 14.78 -0.37 0.73
C LEU A 150 13.39 -0.29 0.11
N GLU A 151 13.06 -1.26 -0.74
CA GLU A 151 11.75 -1.42 -1.37
C GLU A 151 10.93 -2.46 -0.63
N PHE A 152 9.78 -2.05 -0.11
CA PHE A 152 8.68 -2.94 0.25
C PHE A 152 7.81 -3.17 -0.99
N TYR A 153 7.53 -4.41 -1.33
CA TYR A 153 6.62 -4.78 -2.42
C TYR A 153 5.57 -5.76 -1.90
N TRP A 154 4.30 -5.49 -2.14
CA TRP A 154 3.17 -6.28 -1.64
C TRP A 154 2.13 -6.50 -2.73
N GLU A 155 1.69 -7.75 -2.85
CA GLU A 155 0.69 -8.17 -3.83
C GLU A 155 -0.57 -8.65 -3.11
N ALA A 156 -1.69 -7.95 -3.31
CA ALA A 156 -2.99 -8.31 -2.77
C ALA A 156 -3.67 -9.35 -3.67
N THR A 157 -3.46 -10.63 -3.37
CA THR A 157 -3.83 -11.78 -4.21
C THR A 157 -5.27 -12.29 -4.02
N HIS A 158 -6.03 -11.73 -3.08
CA HIS A 158 -7.42 -12.12 -2.80
C HIS A 158 -8.45 -11.34 -3.65
N LEU A 159 -7.99 -10.47 -4.56
CA LEU A 159 -8.79 -9.68 -5.50
C LEU A 159 -8.27 -9.90 -6.92
N GLU A 160 -9.12 -9.73 -7.94
CA GLU A 160 -8.74 -9.82 -9.35
C GLU A 160 -9.19 -8.56 -10.13
N PRO A 161 -8.27 -7.85 -10.83
CA PRO A 161 -6.84 -8.10 -10.86
C PRO A 161 -6.19 -7.87 -9.48
N HIS A 162 -5.05 -8.51 -9.25
CA HIS A 162 -4.26 -8.27 -8.03
C HIS A 162 -3.92 -6.79 -7.89
N GLU A 163 -4.05 -6.24 -6.69
CA GLU A 163 -3.57 -4.89 -6.40
C GLU A 163 -2.10 -4.95 -5.98
N LEU A 164 -1.28 -4.13 -6.61
CA LEU A 164 0.15 -4.06 -6.33
C LEU A 164 0.45 -2.81 -5.51
N PHE A 165 1.22 -2.97 -4.45
CA PHE A 165 1.68 -1.90 -3.59
C PHE A 165 3.20 -1.98 -3.53
N ASN A 166 3.87 -0.83 -3.55
CA ASN A 166 5.25 -0.77 -3.12
C ASN A 166 5.52 0.48 -2.28
N ASN A 167 6.61 0.53 -1.52
CA ASN A 167 7.04 1.73 -0.81
C ASN A 167 8.57 1.73 -0.76
N CYS A 168 9.19 2.90 -0.91
CA CYS A 168 10.64 3.00 -1.00
C CYS A 168 11.19 3.91 0.09
N ALA A 169 12.20 3.47 0.84
CA ALA A 169 12.97 4.34 1.73
C ALA A 169 14.42 4.44 1.23
N ASP A 170 14.98 5.65 1.16
CA ASP A 170 16.40 5.83 0.94
C ASP A 170 17.17 5.63 2.26
N VAL A 171 18.19 4.77 2.21
CA VAL A 171 18.87 4.26 3.41
C VAL A 171 20.39 4.22 3.27
N THR A 172 21.06 4.29 4.43
CA THR A 172 22.46 3.91 4.60
C THR A 172 22.56 2.54 5.28
N LEU A 173 23.51 1.71 4.87
CA LEU A 173 23.71 0.38 5.43
C LEU A 173 24.89 0.34 6.40
N GLY A 174 24.76 -0.47 7.45
CA GLY A 174 25.83 -0.71 8.41
C GLY A 174 25.97 0.37 9.48
N GLY A 175 25.03 1.31 9.56
CA GLY A 175 24.89 2.16 10.73
C GLY A 175 24.73 1.29 11.97
N ARG A 176 25.33 1.71 13.10
CA ARG A 176 24.89 1.17 14.40
C ARG A 176 23.39 1.42 14.47
N ALA A 177 22.59 0.38 14.73
CA ALA A 177 21.18 0.55 15.03
C ALA A 177 21.10 1.70 16.02
N SER A 178 20.60 2.84 15.56
CA SER A 178 20.58 4.02 16.39
C SER A 178 19.71 3.63 17.57
N GLU A 179 20.27 3.56 18.78
CA GLU A 179 19.56 3.28 20.03
C GLU A 179 18.56 4.42 20.37
N GLY A 180 18.10 5.15 19.36
CA GLY A 180 17.14 6.23 19.40
C GLY A 180 15.77 5.69 19.72
N GLU A 181 15.50 5.67 21.02
CA GLU A 181 14.21 6.07 21.58
C GLU A 181 13.03 5.31 20.98
N SER A 182 13.03 4.00 21.21
CA SER A 182 11.79 3.24 21.31
C SER A 182 11.00 3.76 22.50
N GLY A 183 10.31 4.89 22.29
CA GLY A 183 9.17 5.34 23.10
C GLY A 183 7.94 4.46 22.88
N SER A 184 8.12 3.22 22.42
CA SER A 184 7.08 2.21 22.49
C SER A 184 7.00 1.78 23.94
N THR A 185 5.91 2.18 24.60
CA THR A 185 5.50 1.60 25.88
C THR A 185 5.11 0.15 25.62
N ALA A 186 6.13 -0.69 25.41
CA ALA A 186 5.98 -2.13 25.38
C ALA A 186 5.55 -2.52 26.77
N THR A 187 4.24 -2.69 26.95
CA THR A 187 3.71 -3.44 28.08
C THR A 187 4.35 -4.82 27.97
N THR A 188 5.31 -5.10 28.85
CA THR A 188 5.94 -6.41 29.01
C THR A 188 4.86 -7.43 29.35
N ARG A 189 4.17 -7.96 28.32
CA ARG A 189 3.46 -9.22 28.44
C ARG A 189 4.53 -10.29 28.56
N ALA A 190 4.37 -11.13 29.59
CA ALA A 190 5.21 -12.30 29.80
C ALA A 190 5.39 -13.09 28.49
N PRO A 191 6.55 -13.69 28.25
CA PRO A 191 6.80 -14.51 27.06
C PRO A 191 5.70 -15.59 27.00
N THR A 192 4.77 -15.40 26.07
CA THR A 192 3.85 -16.46 25.70
C THR A 192 4.69 -17.36 24.82
N ASN A 193 5.02 -18.55 25.31
CA ASN A 193 5.62 -19.61 24.51
C ASN A 193 4.80 -19.75 23.23
N ILE A 194 5.32 -19.22 22.12
CA ILE A 194 4.79 -19.52 20.80
C ILE A 194 5.18 -20.98 20.55
N PRO A 195 4.21 -21.92 20.45
CA PRO A 195 4.52 -23.28 20.12
C PRO A 195 5.24 -23.30 18.77
N SER A 196 6.37 -23.99 18.69
CA SER A 196 6.97 -24.37 17.41
C SER A 196 5.87 -24.88 16.48
N ALA A 197 5.78 -24.29 15.30
CA ALA A 197 4.84 -24.70 14.27
C ALA A 197 5.11 -26.18 13.94
N THR A 198 4.30 -27.06 14.51
CA THR A 198 4.29 -28.47 14.13
C THR A 198 3.83 -28.50 12.68
N THR A 199 4.71 -28.97 11.80
CA THR A 199 4.40 -29.18 10.38
C THR A 199 3.26 -30.21 10.29
N HIS A 200 2.02 -29.73 10.17
CA HIS A 200 0.89 -30.59 9.91
C HIS A 200 0.97 -31.08 8.47
N ALA A 201 0.94 -32.41 8.31
CA ALA A 201 0.75 -33.03 7.01
C ALA A 201 -0.53 -32.48 6.35
N PRO A 202 -0.52 -32.21 5.04
CA PRO A 202 -1.65 -31.59 4.36
C PRO A 202 -2.91 -32.44 4.52
N THR A 203 -3.95 -31.83 5.09
CA THR A 203 -5.30 -32.39 5.09
C THR A 203 -5.74 -32.58 3.63
N PRO A 204 -6.31 -33.74 3.26
CA PRO A 204 -6.86 -33.94 1.92
C PRO A 204 -7.87 -32.84 1.63
N ALA A 205 -7.69 -32.14 0.51
CA ALA A 205 -8.59 -31.09 0.08
C ALA A 205 -10.00 -31.66 -0.09
N THR A 206 -10.92 -31.24 0.78
CA THR A 206 -12.35 -31.41 0.53
C THR A 206 -12.69 -30.56 -0.67
N THR A 207 -12.95 -31.22 -1.80
CA THR A 207 -13.42 -30.58 -3.03
C THR A 207 -14.72 -29.84 -2.73
N ALA A 208 -14.63 -28.51 -2.63
CA ALA A 208 -15.81 -27.66 -2.59
C ALA A 208 -16.60 -27.87 -3.90
N PRO A 209 -17.95 -27.91 -3.85
CA PRO A 209 -18.75 -27.93 -5.06
C PRO A 209 -18.38 -26.71 -5.93
N PRO A 210 -18.38 -26.85 -7.26
CA PRO A 210 -18.03 -25.74 -8.16
C PRO A 210 -18.96 -24.57 -7.86
N MET A 211 -18.38 -23.48 -7.35
CA MET A 211 -19.08 -22.22 -7.20
C MET A 211 -19.24 -21.68 -8.63
N VAL A 212 -20.45 -21.81 -9.17
CA VAL A 212 -20.85 -21.12 -10.40
C VAL A 212 -21.03 -19.66 -10.01
N THR A 213 -19.94 -18.92 -9.96
CA THR A 213 -19.98 -17.48 -10.00
C THR A 213 -20.35 -17.12 -11.42
N GLU A 214 -21.64 -16.85 -11.66
CA GLU A 214 -22.05 -16.11 -12.85
C GLU A 214 -21.34 -14.75 -12.76
N VAL A 215 -20.20 -14.63 -13.45
CA VAL A 215 -19.59 -13.33 -13.73
C VAL A 215 -20.67 -12.53 -14.45
N PRO A 216 -21.16 -11.41 -13.88
CA PRO A 216 -22.05 -10.54 -14.62
C PRO A 216 -21.29 -10.18 -15.88
N THR A 217 -21.79 -10.64 -17.02
CA THR A 217 -21.29 -10.22 -18.32
C THR A 217 -21.74 -8.78 -18.48
N ALA A 218 -21.01 -7.86 -17.85
CA ALA A 218 -21.11 -6.46 -18.15
C ALA A 218 -20.83 -6.35 -19.64
N THR A 219 -21.86 -5.96 -20.39
CA THR A 219 -21.73 -5.64 -21.82
C THR A 219 -21.06 -4.28 -21.86
N THR A 220 -19.78 -4.24 -21.48
CA THR A 220 -18.97 -3.03 -21.55
C THR A 220 -18.69 -2.82 -23.03
N THR A 221 -19.35 -1.82 -23.59
CA THR A 221 -19.06 -1.35 -24.95
C THR A 221 -17.57 -1.05 -24.98
N ALA A 222 -16.83 -1.70 -25.88
CA ALA A 222 -15.39 -1.53 -25.97
C ALA A 222 -15.07 -0.03 -26.03
N PRO A 223 -14.25 0.49 -25.11
CA PRO A 223 -13.94 1.91 -25.05
C PRO A 223 -13.39 2.38 -26.39
N SER A 224 -13.84 3.55 -26.84
CA SER A 224 -13.33 4.16 -28.07
C SER A 224 -11.84 4.42 -27.88
N ALA A 225 -11.01 3.76 -28.69
CA ALA A 225 -9.61 4.12 -28.81
C ALA A 225 -9.53 5.63 -29.13
N ASN A 226 -8.78 6.39 -28.32
CA ASN A 226 -8.61 7.86 -28.37
C ASN A 226 -9.67 8.70 -27.65
N ALA A 227 -10.47 8.13 -26.75
CA ALA A 227 -11.26 8.95 -25.84
C ALA A 227 -10.36 9.58 -24.75
N THR A 228 -10.63 10.84 -24.41
CA THR A 228 -10.05 11.44 -23.21
C THR A 228 -10.86 10.97 -22.01
N TYR A 229 -10.22 10.40 -21.02
CA TYR A 229 -10.84 9.98 -19.77
C TYR A 229 -10.47 10.93 -18.64
N VAL A 230 -11.41 11.21 -17.76
CA VAL A 230 -11.20 11.99 -16.54
C VAL A 230 -11.76 11.23 -15.36
N SER A 231 -11.17 11.48 -14.20
CA SER A 231 -11.62 10.94 -12.94
C SER A 231 -12.98 11.53 -12.53
N THR A 232 -13.82 10.69 -11.91
CA THR A 232 -15.12 11.10 -11.33
C THR A 232 -14.97 11.79 -9.98
N GLY A 233 -13.78 11.75 -9.38
CA GLY A 233 -13.49 12.34 -8.08
C GLY A 233 -13.56 13.87 -8.08
N SER A 234 -13.99 14.45 -6.96
CA SER A 234 -14.13 15.89 -6.77
C SER A 234 -12.97 16.55 -6.02
N ASP A 235 -11.92 15.79 -5.69
CA ASP A 235 -10.75 16.31 -5.00
C ASP A 235 -9.79 16.97 -5.99
N ASP A 236 -9.81 18.30 -6.03
CA ASP A 236 -8.97 19.10 -6.93
C ASP A 236 -7.46 18.84 -6.72
N SER A 237 -7.03 18.43 -5.53
CA SER A 237 -5.61 18.19 -5.24
C SER A 237 -5.04 16.97 -5.97
N MET A 238 -5.92 16.04 -6.35
CA MET A 238 -5.57 14.76 -6.95
C MET A 238 -6.15 14.59 -8.36
N LYS A 239 -7.00 15.53 -8.78
CA LYS A 239 -7.75 15.44 -10.03
C LYS A 239 -6.84 15.31 -11.24
N GLU A 240 -5.78 16.10 -11.35
CA GLU A 240 -4.86 16.03 -12.49
C GLU A 240 -4.15 14.67 -12.57
N ALA A 241 -3.65 14.16 -11.43
CA ALA A 241 -2.99 12.86 -11.36
C ALA A 241 -3.95 11.70 -11.70
N MET A 242 -5.20 11.76 -11.21
CA MET A 242 -6.19 10.73 -11.48
C MET A 242 -6.75 10.82 -12.90
N ASP A 243 -6.88 12.02 -13.47
CA ASP A 243 -7.26 12.22 -14.88
C ASP A 243 -6.16 11.66 -15.80
N GLN A 244 -4.89 11.88 -15.46
CA GLN A 244 -3.76 11.27 -16.18
C GLN A 244 -3.79 9.74 -16.08
N TRP A 245 -4.03 9.20 -14.88
CA TRP A 245 -4.16 7.76 -14.67
C TRP A 245 -5.30 7.17 -15.49
N CYS A 246 -6.49 7.80 -15.45
CA CYS A 246 -7.64 7.39 -16.24
C CYS A 246 -7.29 7.37 -17.73
N ASN A 247 -6.70 8.44 -18.27
CA ASN A 247 -6.30 8.48 -19.68
C ASN A 247 -5.34 7.34 -20.07
N GLN A 248 -4.36 7.04 -19.21
CA GLN A 248 -3.36 6.00 -19.48
C GLN A 248 -3.98 4.60 -19.44
N ASN A 249 -4.80 4.31 -18.43
CA ASN A 249 -5.30 2.95 -18.20
C ASN A 249 -6.53 2.63 -19.05
N CYS A 250 -7.35 3.63 -19.34
CA CYS A 250 -8.55 3.46 -20.15
C CYS A 250 -8.29 3.30 -21.64
N ASN A 251 -7.20 3.89 -22.15
CA ASN A 251 -6.83 3.78 -23.56
C ASN A 251 -5.89 2.59 -23.84
N ASN A 252 -5.65 1.71 -22.85
CA ASN A 252 -4.83 0.51 -23.02
C ASN A 252 -5.60 -0.63 -23.72
N ASN A 253 -4.87 -1.67 -24.13
CA ASN A 253 -5.44 -2.90 -24.69
C ASN A 253 -4.86 -4.15 -23.97
N PRO A 254 -5.64 -4.82 -23.10
CA PRO A 254 -7.02 -4.54 -22.77
C PRO A 254 -7.18 -3.25 -21.94
N PRO A 255 -8.30 -2.53 -22.07
CA PRO A 255 -8.57 -1.32 -21.31
C PRO A 255 -8.87 -1.63 -19.84
N TYR A 256 -8.38 -0.79 -18.93
CA TYR A 256 -8.70 -0.84 -17.51
C TYR A 256 -9.34 0.49 -17.09
N CYS A 257 -10.66 0.57 -17.23
CA CYS A 257 -11.49 1.69 -16.76
C CYS A 257 -12.50 1.21 -15.74
N PRO A 258 -12.28 1.41 -14.45
CA PRO A 258 -13.37 1.29 -13.49
C PRO A 258 -14.40 2.40 -13.79
N GLU A 259 -15.61 2.03 -14.23
CA GLU A 259 -16.68 3.00 -14.60
C GLU A 259 -17.04 3.95 -13.44
N THR A 260 -16.80 3.51 -12.20
CA THR A 260 -17.00 4.31 -10.99
C THR A 260 -15.94 5.38 -10.78
N SER A 261 -14.75 5.22 -11.39
CA SER A 261 -13.58 6.06 -11.15
C SER A 261 -13.19 6.91 -12.35
N CYS A 262 -13.46 6.45 -13.58
CA CYS A 262 -13.14 7.14 -14.82
C CYS A 262 -14.37 7.27 -15.72
N ILE A 263 -14.55 8.45 -16.30
CA ILE A 263 -15.57 8.73 -17.31
C ILE A 263 -14.91 9.33 -18.55
N ILE A 264 -15.60 9.24 -19.69
CA ILE A 264 -15.19 9.95 -20.91
C ILE A 264 -15.48 11.45 -20.70
N ALA A 265 -14.47 12.29 -20.94
CA ALA A 265 -14.55 13.74 -20.85
C ALA A 265 -15.35 14.38 -22.00
#